data_AF-A0A7S0A521-F1
#
_entry.id   AF-A0A7S0A521-F1
#
_cell.length_a   1.000
_cell.length_b   1.000
_cell.length_c   1.000
_cell.angle_alpha   90.00
_cell.angle_beta   90.00
_cell.angle_gamma   90.00
#
_symmetry.space_group_name_H-M   'P 1'
#
loop_
_entity.id
_entity.type
_entity.pdbx_description
1 polymer ?
#
loop_
_entity_poly.entity_id
_entity_poly.type
_entity_poly.pdbx_seq_one_letter_code
_entity_poly.pdbx_strand_id
1 'polypeptide(L)'
;RVLRLFSVFHELYLMVAGMVYTLRTIFWACAMFLLLVTFCSIIAVEILHPAMLRLVEEGLDCDHCAQAYSSVGWSMTTFFQTLLMGDGMGDLFTPLILYDFFNSGIFLVALVAVMYFGFANLILSVIVDKAQEARASDPIYQAEMQKRWQAELKCELDALWQNTGLRPDGMVTLKQLRRQYKTNSEFREYFESMDMDMAFLESAFKSKVSGKGQCTFAAFADLVSKSRHVDTGPLVMFMNSQLGELRSEVAGLRRQVKKLPAPTRTRRTTASSDGEERKAEEKA
;
A
#
# COMPACT_ATOMS: atom_id res chain seq x y z
N ARG A 1 10.18 -7.91 -27.94
CA ARG A 1 10.72 -7.05 -29.03
C ARG A 1 9.67 -6.05 -29.53
N VAL A 2 8.41 -6.44 -29.72
CA VAL A 2 7.31 -5.53 -30.14
C VAL A 2 7.02 -4.39 -29.15
N LEU A 3 7.12 -4.63 -27.83
CA LEU A 3 6.91 -3.61 -26.79
C LEU A 3 7.94 -2.46 -26.82
N ARG A 4 9.09 -2.63 -27.47
CA ARG A 4 10.16 -1.63 -27.54
C ARG A 4 9.94 -0.60 -28.67
N LEU A 5 8.98 -0.85 -29.56
CA LEU A 5 8.61 0.06 -30.65
C LEU A 5 7.54 1.07 -30.21
N PHE A 6 6.76 0.75 -29.18
CA PHE A 6 5.71 1.62 -28.63
C PHE A 6 6.20 2.71 -27.67
N SER A 7 7.48 2.69 -27.28
CA SER A 7 8.09 3.72 -26.42
C SER A 7 8.23 5.09 -27.10
N VAL A 8 7.92 5.20 -28.40
CA VAL A 8 7.87 6.48 -29.13
C VAL A 8 6.64 7.31 -28.72
N PHE A 9 5.58 6.67 -28.21
CA PHE A 9 4.39 7.32 -27.66
C PHE A 9 4.27 6.95 -26.18
N HIS A 10 4.77 7.82 -25.30
CA HIS A 10 4.77 7.61 -23.85
C HIS A 10 3.38 7.24 -23.31
N GLU A 11 2.33 7.89 -23.81
CA GLU A 11 0.93 7.62 -23.47
C GLU A 11 0.49 6.19 -23.84
N LEU A 12 0.88 5.72 -25.02
CA LEU A 12 0.54 4.37 -25.49
C LEU A 12 1.31 3.31 -24.68
N TYR A 13 2.58 3.58 -24.34
CA TYR A 13 3.35 2.72 -23.45
C TYR A 13 2.73 2.63 -22.05
N LEU A 14 2.25 3.75 -21.49
CA LEU A 14 1.55 3.76 -20.20
C LEU A 14 0.25 2.92 -20.26
N MET A 15 -0.54 3.07 -21.32
CA MET A 15 -1.76 2.29 -21.51
C MET A 15 -1.48 0.79 -21.68
N VAL A 16 -0.47 0.42 -22.48
CA VAL A 16 -0.09 -0.98 -22.71
C VAL A 16 0.51 -1.59 -21.45
N ALA A 17 1.32 -0.85 -20.69
CA ALA A 17 1.82 -1.29 -19.40
C ALA A 17 0.64 -1.57 -18.44
N GLY A 18 -0.33 -0.66 -18.35
CA GLY A 18 -1.56 -0.87 -17.58
C GLY A 18 -2.35 -2.10 -18.01
N MET A 19 -2.46 -2.34 -19.33
CA MET A 19 -3.13 -3.52 -19.88
C MET A 19 -2.42 -4.83 -19.52
N VAL A 20 -1.09 -4.86 -19.49
CA VAL A 20 -0.34 -6.07 -19.09
C VAL A 20 -0.61 -6.44 -17.63
N TYR A 21 -0.75 -5.45 -16.74
CA TYR A 21 -1.11 -5.71 -15.34
C TYR A 21 -2.54 -6.25 -15.19
N THR A 22 -3.51 -5.71 -15.93
CA THR A 22 -4.90 -6.18 -15.86
C THR A 22 -5.08 -7.56 -16.50
N LEU A 23 -4.33 -7.87 -17.57
CA LEU A 23 -4.35 -9.18 -18.24
C LEU A 23 -3.99 -10.33 -17.27
N ARG A 24 -3.03 -10.13 -16.37
CA ARG A 24 -2.67 -11.16 -15.37
C ARG A 24 -3.86 -11.47 -14.46
N THR A 25 -4.58 -10.45 -14.01
CA THR A 25 -5.76 -10.62 -13.16
C THR A 25 -6.90 -11.31 -13.91
N ILE A 26 -7.18 -10.88 -15.14
CA ILE A 26 -8.21 -11.47 -16.00
C ILE A 26 -7.92 -12.95 -16.25
N PHE A 27 -6.65 -13.29 -16.51
CA PHE A 27 -6.24 -14.68 -16.70
C PHE A 27 -6.60 -15.56 -15.49
N TRP A 28 -6.30 -15.12 -14.27
CA TRP A 28 -6.66 -15.87 -13.06
C TRP A 28 -8.17 -15.95 -12.83
N ALA A 29 -8.91 -14.88 -13.17
CA ALA A 29 -10.38 -14.90 -13.13
C ALA A 29 -10.96 -15.93 -14.12
N CYS A 30 -10.46 -15.97 -15.35
CA CYS A 30 -10.83 -16.98 -16.34
C CYS A 30 -10.45 -18.40 -15.88
N ALA A 31 -9.30 -18.58 -15.23
CA ALA A 31 -8.91 -19.88 -14.68
C ALA A 31 -9.87 -20.34 -13.57
N MET A 32 -10.25 -19.45 -12.65
CA MET A 32 -11.24 -19.75 -11.61
C MET A 32 -12.62 -20.05 -12.20
N PHE A 33 -13.03 -19.32 -13.25
CA PHE A 33 -14.26 -19.61 -13.98
C PHE A 33 -14.26 -21.03 -14.58
N LEU A 34 -13.20 -21.39 -15.30
CA LEU A 34 -13.09 -22.70 -15.92
C LEU A 34 -13.12 -23.83 -14.89
N LEU A 35 -12.47 -23.65 -13.74
CA LEU A 35 -12.53 -24.61 -12.64
C LEU A 35 -13.94 -24.78 -12.09
N LEU A 36 -14.66 -23.68 -11.86
CA LEU A 36 -16.04 -23.70 -11.39
C LEU A 36 -16.95 -24.42 -12.39
N VAL A 37 -16.88 -24.06 -13.68
CA VAL A 37 -17.70 -24.71 -14.71
C VAL A 37 -17.33 -26.17 -14.87
N THR A 38 -16.05 -26.55 -14.75
CA THR A 38 -15.63 -27.97 -14.79
C THR A 38 -16.28 -28.75 -13.65
N PHE A 39 -16.28 -28.20 -12.43
CA PHE A 39 -16.93 -28.84 -11.29
C PHE A 39 -18.45 -28.99 -11.51
N CYS A 40 -19.12 -27.94 -11.96
CA CYS A 40 -20.54 -28.00 -12.30
C CYS A 40 -20.82 -28.97 -13.46
N SER A 41 -19.92 -29.08 -14.43
CA SER A 41 -20.04 -30.00 -15.57
C SER A 41 -19.97 -31.47 -15.14
N ILE A 42 -19.13 -31.80 -14.15
CA ILE A 42 -19.09 -33.17 -13.60
C ILE A 42 -20.45 -33.54 -12.99
N ILE A 43 -21.03 -32.63 -12.19
CA ILE A 43 -22.34 -32.86 -11.57
C ILE A 43 -23.45 -32.90 -12.64
N ALA A 44 -23.37 -32.04 -13.65
CA ALA A 44 -24.36 -31.97 -14.71
C ALA A 44 -24.39 -33.24 -15.57
N VAL A 45 -23.25 -33.87 -15.83
CA VAL A 45 -23.22 -35.16 -16.54
C VAL A 45 -23.96 -36.24 -15.74
N GLU A 46 -23.85 -36.25 -14.41
CA GLU A 46 -24.55 -37.24 -13.58
C GLU A 46 -26.07 -36.97 -13.46
N ILE A 47 -26.48 -35.71 -13.37
CA ILE A 47 -27.88 -35.33 -13.11
C ILE A 47 -28.64 -35.03 -14.41
N LEU A 48 -28.08 -34.21 -15.29
CA LEU A 48 -28.78 -33.66 -16.46
C LEU A 48 -28.71 -34.62 -17.65
N HIS A 49 -27.63 -35.37 -17.83
CA HIS A 49 -27.53 -36.32 -18.94
C HIS A 49 -28.65 -37.36 -18.97
N PRO A 50 -28.95 -38.10 -17.89
CA PRO A 50 -30.03 -39.09 -17.92
C PRO A 50 -31.41 -38.45 -18.11
N ALA A 51 -31.64 -37.25 -17.57
CA ALA A 51 -32.89 -36.51 -17.78
C ALA A 51 -33.05 -36.06 -19.25
N MET A 52 -31.96 -35.57 -19.85
CA MET A 52 -31.96 -35.10 -21.23
C MET A 52 -32.18 -36.23 -22.24
N LEU A 53 -31.62 -37.42 -22.01
CA LEU A 53 -31.85 -38.59 -22.86
C LEU A 53 -33.32 -39.00 -22.89
N ARG A 54 -33.99 -39.00 -21.73
CA ARG A 54 -35.42 -39.33 -21.65
C ARG A 54 -36.30 -38.31 -22.37
N LEU A 55 -35.97 -37.03 -22.26
CA LEU A 55 -36.64 -35.96 -23.00
C LEU A 55 -36.49 -36.12 -24.52
N VAL A 56 -35.32 -36.53 -24.99
CA VAL A 56 -35.09 -36.83 -26.42
C VAL A 56 -35.90 -38.04 -26.87
N GLU A 57 -36.00 -39.09 -26.03
CA GLU A 57 -36.85 -40.26 -26.30
C GLU A 57 -38.36 -39.91 -26.33
N GLU A 58 -38.79 -38.94 -25.53
CA GLU A 58 -40.17 -38.43 -25.48
C GLU A 58 -40.54 -37.51 -26.66
N GLY A 59 -39.60 -37.26 -27.59
CA GLY A 59 -39.84 -36.51 -28.82
C GLY A 59 -39.41 -35.06 -28.79
N LEU A 60 -38.51 -34.67 -27.88
CA LEU A 60 -37.86 -33.37 -27.95
C LEU A 60 -36.97 -33.29 -29.19
N ASP A 61 -37.43 -32.53 -30.20
CA ASP A 61 -36.73 -32.38 -31.48
C ASP A 61 -35.60 -31.36 -31.33
N CYS A 62 -34.38 -31.86 -31.16
CA CYS A 62 -33.19 -31.05 -30.92
C CYS A 62 -31.92 -31.75 -31.41
N ASP A 63 -31.27 -31.18 -32.42
CA ASP A 63 -30.10 -31.75 -33.09
C ASP A 63 -28.88 -31.96 -32.17
N HIS A 64 -28.78 -31.21 -31.07
CA HIS A 64 -27.59 -31.21 -30.21
C HIS A 64 -27.85 -31.56 -28.73
N CYS A 65 -29.11 -31.77 -28.32
CA CYS A 65 -29.45 -31.98 -26.91
C CYS A 65 -28.94 -33.31 -26.37
N ALA A 66 -28.97 -34.38 -27.18
CA ALA A 66 -28.46 -35.69 -26.78
C ALA A 66 -26.95 -35.68 -26.45
N GLN A 67 -26.18 -34.77 -27.07
CA GLN A 67 -24.73 -34.67 -26.90
C GLN A 67 -24.33 -33.65 -25.83
N ALA A 68 -25.17 -32.67 -25.54
CA ALA A 68 -24.89 -31.53 -24.66
C ALA A 68 -24.32 -31.93 -23.29
N TYR A 69 -24.87 -32.98 -22.66
CA TYR A 69 -24.43 -33.46 -21.34
C TYR A 69 -23.74 -34.83 -21.38
N SER A 70 -23.34 -35.31 -22.56
CA SER A 70 -22.76 -36.65 -22.74
C SER A 70 -21.37 -36.83 -22.12
N SER A 71 -20.62 -35.74 -21.98
CA SER A 71 -19.29 -35.74 -21.38
C SER A 71 -19.03 -34.41 -20.68
N VAL A 72 -18.06 -34.38 -19.77
CA VAL A 72 -17.66 -33.16 -19.06
C VAL A 72 -17.23 -32.07 -20.04
N GLY A 73 -16.54 -32.43 -21.13
CA GLY A 73 -16.12 -31.47 -22.16
C GLY A 73 -17.29 -30.83 -22.90
N TRP A 74 -18.24 -31.65 -23.35
CA TRP A 74 -19.47 -31.17 -23.99
C TRP A 74 -20.32 -30.33 -23.03
N SER A 75 -20.48 -30.78 -21.78
CA SER A 75 -21.21 -30.02 -20.76
C SER A 75 -20.55 -28.69 -20.44
N MET A 76 -19.22 -28.61 -20.46
CA MET A 76 -18.48 -27.36 -20.28
C MET A 76 -18.72 -26.41 -21.45
N THR A 77 -18.75 -26.91 -22.69
CA THR A 77 -19.09 -26.12 -23.88
C THR A 77 -20.54 -25.64 -23.82
N THR A 78 -21.48 -26.49 -23.43
CA THR A 78 -22.89 -26.12 -23.26
C THR A 78 -23.05 -25.05 -22.19
N PHE A 79 -22.37 -25.16 -21.04
CA PHE A 79 -22.39 -24.11 -20.02
C PHE A 79 -21.69 -22.83 -20.45
N PHE A 80 -20.63 -22.91 -21.24
CA PHE A 80 -20.01 -21.72 -21.83
C PHE A 80 -20.98 -21.00 -22.79
N GLN A 81 -21.65 -21.73 -23.68
CA GLN A 81 -22.62 -21.15 -24.61
C GLN A 81 -23.84 -20.59 -23.87
N THR A 82 -24.41 -21.34 -22.94
CA THR A 82 -25.62 -20.93 -22.21
C THR A 82 -25.36 -19.83 -21.17
N LEU A 83 -24.31 -19.94 -20.37
CA LEU A 83 -24.05 -18.99 -19.27
C LEU A 83 -23.28 -17.75 -19.72
N LEU A 84 -22.32 -17.88 -20.65
CA LEU A 84 -21.51 -16.75 -21.12
C LEU A 84 -22.06 -16.10 -22.38
N MET A 85 -22.42 -16.89 -23.40
CA MET A 85 -23.00 -16.34 -24.63
C MET A 85 -24.50 -16.02 -24.47
N GLY A 86 -25.15 -16.59 -23.46
CA GLY A 86 -26.57 -16.38 -23.18
C GLY A 86 -27.49 -17.09 -24.17
N ASP A 87 -26.96 -18.08 -24.88
CA ASP A 87 -27.64 -18.74 -25.99
C ASP A 87 -28.23 -20.09 -25.59
N GLY A 88 -29.39 -20.46 -26.14
CA GLY A 88 -30.03 -21.76 -25.92
C GLY A 88 -30.50 -22.03 -24.48
N MET A 89 -30.54 -21.04 -23.58
CA MET A 89 -31.03 -21.23 -22.21
C MET A 89 -32.48 -21.71 -22.18
N GLY A 90 -33.36 -21.14 -23.02
CA GLY A 90 -34.76 -21.52 -23.10
C GLY A 90 -34.94 -22.94 -23.61
N ASP A 91 -34.18 -23.33 -24.63
CA ASP A 91 -34.35 -24.61 -25.31
C ASP A 91 -33.73 -25.77 -24.53
N LEU A 92 -32.64 -25.53 -23.78
CA LEU A 92 -32.00 -26.54 -22.95
C LEU A 92 -32.55 -26.58 -21.53
N PHE A 93 -32.67 -25.44 -20.84
CA PHE A 93 -33.03 -25.47 -19.42
C PHE A 93 -34.52 -25.67 -19.17
N THR A 94 -35.39 -25.07 -19.99
CA THR A 94 -36.85 -25.16 -19.79
C THR A 94 -37.37 -26.60 -19.80
N PRO A 95 -37.06 -27.46 -20.81
CA PRO A 95 -37.55 -28.84 -20.81
C PRO A 95 -36.99 -29.65 -19.63
N LEU A 96 -35.74 -29.41 -19.23
CA LEU A 96 -35.11 -30.06 -18.08
C LEU A 96 -35.76 -29.67 -16.74
N ILE A 97 -36.12 -28.41 -16.56
CA ILE A 97 -36.82 -27.91 -15.37
C ILE A 97 -38.24 -28.45 -15.29
N LEU A 98 -38.95 -28.52 -16.43
CA LEU A 98 -40.32 -29.03 -16.49
C LEU A 98 -40.41 -30.54 -16.29
N TYR A 99 -39.38 -31.29 -16.70
CA TYR A 99 -39.31 -32.73 -16.53
C TYR A 99 -39.08 -33.15 -15.07
N ASP A 100 -38.02 -32.65 -14.45
CA ASP A 100 -37.69 -32.95 -13.05
C ASP A 100 -37.20 -31.70 -12.32
N PHE A 101 -38.16 -31.03 -11.67
CA PHE A 101 -37.88 -29.81 -10.92
C PHE A 101 -36.94 -30.06 -9.73
N PHE A 102 -37.04 -31.21 -9.04
CA PHE A 102 -36.33 -31.42 -7.78
C PHE A 102 -34.84 -31.66 -7.98
N ASN A 103 -34.44 -32.48 -8.97
CA ASN A 103 -33.02 -32.73 -9.22
C ASN A 103 -32.46 -31.76 -10.26
N SER A 104 -33.03 -31.74 -11.46
CA SER A 104 -32.52 -30.95 -12.58
C SER A 104 -32.85 -29.47 -12.41
N GLY A 105 -34.08 -29.15 -12.00
CA GLY A 105 -34.54 -27.76 -11.84
C GLY A 105 -33.79 -26.99 -10.75
N ILE A 106 -33.69 -27.55 -9.53
CA ILE A 106 -32.94 -26.93 -8.43
C ILE A 106 -31.47 -26.75 -8.81
N PHE A 107 -30.85 -27.75 -9.43
CA PHE A 107 -29.45 -27.65 -9.86
C PHE A 107 -29.26 -26.52 -10.88
N LEU A 108 -30.09 -26.44 -11.92
CA LEU A 108 -30.01 -25.40 -12.96
C LEU A 108 -30.25 -24.00 -12.39
N VAL A 109 -31.24 -23.82 -11.52
CA VAL A 109 -31.50 -22.54 -10.86
C VAL A 109 -30.33 -22.14 -9.96
N ALA A 110 -29.78 -23.08 -9.18
CA ALA A 110 -28.61 -22.84 -8.36
C ALA A 110 -27.37 -22.48 -9.20
N LEU A 111 -27.15 -23.17 -10.33
CA LEU A 111 -26.07 -22.90 -11.26
C LEU A 111 -26.15 -21.48 -11.82
N VAL A 112 -27.33 -21.09 -12.33
CA VAL A 112 -27.60 -19.74 -12.85
C VAL A 112 -27.39 -18.69 -11.74
N ALA A 113 -27.87 -18.94 -10.53
CA ALA A 113 -27.70 -18.01 -9.41
C ALA A 113 -26.23 -17.85 -9.01
N VAL A 114 -25.49 -18.95 -8.87
CA VAL A 114 -24.05 -18.92 -8.55
C VAL A 114 -23.27 -18.19 -9.65
N MET A 115 -23.64 -18.39 -10.92
CA MET A 115 -22.94 -17.76 -12.03
C MET A 115 -23.21 -16.26 -12.15
N TYR A 116 -24.47 -15.86 -12.22
CA TYR A 116 -24.84 -14.46 -12.45
C TYR A 116 -24.80 -13.61 -11.18
N PHE A 117 -25.27 -14.11 -10.04
CA PHE A 117 -25.26 -13.34 -8.79
C PHE A 117 -23.97 -13.51 -8.00
N GLY A 118 -23.29 -14.65 -8.11
CA GLY A 118 -22.02 -14.90 -7.42
C GLY A 118 -20.83 -14.49 -8.26
N PHE A 119 -20.56 -15.25 -9.32
CA PHE A 119 -19.31 -15.20 -10.05
C PHE A 119 -19.13 -13.92 -10.86
N ALA A 120 -20.17 -13.48 -11.59
CA ALA A 120 -20.10 -12.22 -12.35
C ALA A 120 -19.85 -11.00 -11.44
N ASN A 121 -20.51 -10.96 -10.28
CA ASN A 121 -20.32 -9.89 -9.30
C ASN A 121 -18.92 -9.95 -8.64
N LEU A 122 -18.39 -11.15 -8.38
CA LEU A 122 -17.03 -11.33 -7.89
C LEU A 122 -15.99 -10.83 -8.90
N ILE A 123 -16.14 -11.19 -10.19
CA ILE A 123 -15.25 -10.69 -11.25
C ILE A 123 -15.31 -9.16 -11.31
N LEU A 124 -16.52 -8.58 -11.29
CA LEU A 124 -16.69 -7.14 -11.35
C LEU A 124 -15.96 -6.47 -10.18
N SER A 125 -16.09 -7.00 -8.96
CA SER A 125 -15.35 -6.52 -7.79
C SER A 125 -13.84 -6.53 -8.02
N VAL A 126 -13.29 -7.66 -8.50
CA VAL A 126 -11.85 -7.80 -8.75
C VAL A 126 -11.37 -6.85 -9.85
N ILE A 127 -12.15 -6.65 -10.91
CA ILE A 127 -11.82 -5.70 -11.98
C ILE A 127 -11.82 -4.28 -11.44
N VAL A 128 -12.82 -3.90 -10.63
CA VAL A 128 -12.90 -2.58 -10.00
C VAL A 128 -11.71 -2.35 -9.07
N ASP A 129 -11.38 -3.31 -8.21
CA ASP A 129 -10.24 -3.21 -7.30
C ASP A 129 -8.92 -3.02 -8.05
N LYS A 130 -8.70 -3.77 -9.15
CA LYS A 130 -7.51 -3.61 -9.98
C LYS A 130 -7.50 -2.30 -10.77
N ALA A 131 -8.65 -1.82 -11.19
CA ALA A 131 -8.75 -0.50 -11.81
C ALA A 131 -8.44 0.62 -10.80
N GLN A 132 -8.84 0.48 -9.53
CA GLN A 132 -8.50 1.42 -8.47
C GLN A 132 -7.01 1.35 -8.11
N GLU A 133 -6.45 0.15 -7.97
CA GLU A 133 -5.01 -0.05 -7.71
C GLU A 133 -4.14 0.53 -8.84
N ALA A 134 -4.56 0.36 -10.10
CA ALA A 134 -3.88 0.96 -11.24
C ALA A 134 -3.91 2.50 -11.20
N ARG A 135 -5.01 3.11 -10.74
CA ARG A 135 -5.10 4.57 -10.54
C ARG A 135 -4.24 5.03 -9.36
N ALA A 136 -4.25 4.28 -8.27
CA ALA A 136 -3.44 4.59 -7.10
C ALA A 136 -1.93 4.45 -7.36
N SER A 137 -1.52 3.57 -8.27
CA SER A 137 -0.11 3.41 -8.66
C SER A 137 0.37 4.43 -9.70
N ASP A 138 -0.52 5.27 -10.24
CA ASP A 138 -0.13 6.34 -11.15
C ASP A 138 0.60 7.46 -10.37
N PRO A 139 1.89 7.73 -10.68
CA PRO A 139 2.68 8.75 -9.97
C PRO A 139 2.11 10.16 -10.15
N ILE A 140 1.41 10.44 -11.25
CA ILE A 140 0.76 11.74 -11.48
C ILE A 140 -0.43 11.89 -10.53
N TYR A 141 -1.24 10.84 -10.42
CA TYR A 141 -2.38 10.81 -9.50
C TYR A 141 -1.92 10.95 -8.04
N GLN A 142 -0.86 10.25 -7.64
CA GLN A 142 -0.26 10.35 -6.31
C GLN A 142 0.25 11.76 -6.02
N ALA A 143 0.96 12.39 -6.96
CA ALA A 143 1.46 13.75 -6.79
C ALA A 143 0.32 14.78 -6.65
N GLU A 144 -0.76 14.62 -7.42
CA GLU A 144 -1.93 15.50 -7.34
C GLU A 144 -2.71 15.29 -6.04
N MET A 145 -2.92 14.04 -5.64
CA MET A 145 -3.57 13.71 -4.37
C MET A 145 -2.78 14.25 -3.17
N GLN A 146 -1.44 14.12 -3.21
CA GLN A 146 -0.57 14.64 -2.15
C GLN A 146 -0.63 16.17 -2.06
N LYS A 147 -0.74 16.89 -3.18
CA LYS A 147 -0.94 18.34 -3.17
C LYS A 147 -2.28 18.73 -2.56
N ARG A 148 -3.36 18.04 -2.92
CA ARG A 148 -4.71 18.30 -2.37
C ARG A 148 -4.73 18.08 -0.87
N TRP A 149 -4.18 16.95 -0.42
CA TRP A 149 -4.08 16.62 1.00
C TRP A 149 -3.22 17.64 1.77
N GLN A 150 -2.09 18.07 1.21
CA GLN A 150 -1.28 19.12 1.82
C GLN A 150 -2.02 20.46 1.94
N ALA A 151 -2.88 20.79 0.96
CA ALA A 151 -3.70 21.99 1.02
C ALA A 151 -4.79 21.87 2.10
N GLU A 152 -5.44 20.73 2.21
CA GLU A 152 -6.47 20.45 3.22
C GLU A 152 -5.91 20.51 4.65
N LEU A 153 -4.78 19.83 4.90
CA LEU A 153 -4.05 19.92 6.17
C LEU A 153 -3.69 21.36 6.53
N LYS A 154 -3.21 22.16 5.56
CA LYS A 154 -2.87 23.56 5.81
C LYS A 154 -4.09 24.37 6.22
N CYS A 155 -5.22 24.17 5.55
CA CYS A 155 -6.48 24.82 5.91
C CYS A 155 -6.95 24.44 7.32
N GLU A 156 -6.86 23.17 7.70
CA GLU A 156 -7.22 22.70 9.04
C GLU A 156 -6.30 23.27 10.12
N LEU A 157 -4.99 23.25 9.89
CA LEU A 157 -4.01 23.85 10.80
C LEU A 157 -4.24 25.36 10.95
N ASP A 158 -4.51 26.07 9.87
CA ASP A 158 -4.81 27.50 9.90
C ASP A 158 -6.10 27.77 10.68
N ALA A 159 -7.15 26.95 10.52
CA ALA A 159 -8.40 27.08 11.26
C ALA A 159 -8.21 26.81 12.76
N LEU A 160 -7.50 25.73 13.12
CA LEU A 160 -7.15 25.41 14.51
C LEU A 160 -6.34 26.53 15.16
N TRP A 161 -5.43 27.15 14.41
CA TRP A 161 -4.63 28.26 14.93
C TRP A 161 -5.44 29.54 15.12
N GLN A 162 -6.32 29.88 14.18
CA GLN A 162 -7.20 31.05 14.31
C GLN A 162 -8.11 30.96 15.54
N ASN A 163 -8.62 29.76 15.85
CA ASN A 163 -9.45 29.52 17.05
C ASN A 163 -8.69 29.73 18.36
N THR A 164 -7.36 29.70 18.36
CA THR A 164 -6.56 29.94 19.57
C THR A 164 -6.39 31.41 19.96
N GLY A 165 -6.87 32.35 19.14
CA GLY A 165 -6.97 33.77 19.48
C GLY A 165 -5.62 34.48 19.71
N LEU A 166 -4.52 33.96 19.17
CA LEU A 166 -3.20 34.58 19.28
C LEU A 166 -2.88 35.53 18.13
N ARG A 167 -1.89 36.40 18.41
CA ARG A 167 -1.53 37.65 17.71
C ARG A 167 -1.81 37.69 16.19
N PRO A 168 -2.26 38.86 15.69
CA PRO A 168 -2.44 39.11 14.26
C PRO A 168 -1.12 39.22 13.46
N ASP A 169 0.05 39.07 14.10
CA ASP A 169 1.36 39.13 13.43
C ASP A 169 1.73 37.83 12.70
N GLY A 170 0.93 36.76 12.87
CA GLY A 170 1.14 35.46 12.24
C GLY A 170 2.43 34.76 12.71
N MET A 171 3.05 35.25 13.79
CA MET A 171 4.30 34.71 14.33
C MET A 171 4.06 33.79 15.51
N VAL A 172 4.74 32.64 15.47
CA VAL A 172 4.70 31.60 16.50
C VAL A 172 6.01 31.60 17.24
N THR A 173 5.93 31.55 18.57
CA THR A 173 7.08 31.33 19.46
C THR A 173 6.97 29.95 20.10
N LEU A 174 8.10 29.27 20.34
CA LEU A 174 8.14 27.96 20.99
C LEU A 174 7.39 27.93 22.35
N LYS A 175 7.45 29.03 23.11
CA LYS A 175 6.69 29.19 24.37
C LYS A 175 5.17 29.20 24.16
N GLN A 176 4.70 29.79 23.07
CA GLN A 176 3.27 29.84 22.73
C GLN A 176 2.79 28.47 22.27
N LEU A 177 3.57 27.78 21.43
CA LEU A 177 3.28 26.41 20.99
C LEU A 177 3.15 25.46 22.18
N ARG A 178 4.11 25.49 23.11
CA ARG A 178 4.08 24.65 24.34
C ARG A 178 2.91 25.00 25.25
N ARG A 179 2.51 26.28 25.32
CA ARG A 179 1.33 26.70 26.08
C ARG A 179 0.05 26.18 25.42
N GLN A 180 -0.08 26.32 24.09
CA GLN A 180 -1.27 25.86 23.38
C GLN A 180 -1.44 24.35 23.45
N TYR A 181 -0.36 23.58 23.31
CA TYR A 181 -0.38 22.13 23.49
C TYR A 181 -0.85 21.69 24.89
N LYS A 182 -0.62 22.53 25.92
CA LYS A 182 -1.07 22.25 27.29
C LYS A 182 -2.47 22.78 27.60
N THR A 183 -2.86 23.88 26.99
CA THR A 183 -4.10 24.61 27.32
C THR A 183 -5.28 24.19 26.45
N ASN A 184 -5.05 23.88 25.17
CA ASN A 184 -6.11 23.48 24.25
C ASN A 184 -6.04 21.96 23.99
N SER A 185 -7.03 21.23 24.50
CA SER A 185 -7.16 19.78 24.29
C SER A 185 -7.42 19.42 22.82
N GLU A 186 -8.19 20.23 22.09
CA GLU A 186 -8.47 20.02 20.65
C GLU A 186 -7.18 20.12 19.83
N PHE A 187 -6.33 21.12 20.11
CA PHE A 187 -5.03 21.24 19.48
C PHE A 187 -4.13 20.05 19.81
N ARG A 188 -4.09 19.62 21.08
CA ARG A 188 -3.30 18.46 21.49
C ARG A 188 -3.76 17.17 20.81
N GLU A 189 -5.06 16.88 20.85
CA GLU A 189 -5.67 15.69 20.24
C GLU A 189 -5.47 15.66 18.73
N TYR A 190 -5.52 16.81 18.05
CA TYR A 190 -5.24 16.89 16.62
C TYR A 190 -3.80 16.45 16.30
N PHE A 191 -2.79 16.96 17.01
CA PHE A 191 -1.39 16.56 16.78
C PHE A 191 -1.09 15.14 17.25
N GLU A 192 -1.69 14.68 18.36
CA GLU A 192 -1.57 13.30 18.85
C GLU A 192 -2.22 12.30 17.88
N SER A 193 -3.34 12.66 17.24
CA SER A 193 -3.97 11.84 16.19
C SER A 193 -3.11 11.69 14.91
N MET A 194 -2.08 12.53 14.77
CA MET A 194 -1.10 12.49 13.69
C MET A 194 0.25 11.89 14.13
N ASP A 195 0.32 11.24 15.30
CA ASP A 195 1.55 10.69 15.89
C ASP A 195 2.66 11.74 16.10
N MET A 196 2.27 12.99 16.35
CA MET A 196 3.20 14.10 16.57
C MET A 196 3.16 14.54 18.03
N ASP A 197 4.19 14.17 18.79
CA ASP A 197 4.35 14.59 20.17
C ASP A 197 4.96 16.00 20.29
N MET A 198 4.92 16.56 21.49
CA MET A 198 5.51 17.87 21.76
C MET A 198 7.01 17.91 21.41
N ALA A 199 7.76 16.82 21.56
CA ALA A 199 9.18 16.76 21.22
C ALA A 199 9.41 16.91 19.71
N PHE A 200 8.58 16.26 18.89
CA PHE A 200 8.57 16.43 17.45
C PHE A 200 8.25 17.87 17.06
N LEU A 201 7.21 18.48 17.65
CA LEU A 201 6.82 19.86 17.35
C LEU A 201 7.93 20.86 17.73
N GLU A 202 8.65 20.64 18.84
CA GLU A 202 9.79 21.46 19.23
C GLU A 202 10.97 21.32 18.25
N SER A 203 11.23 20.11 17.78
CA SER A 203 12.26 19.84 16.76
C SER A 203 11.89 20.52 15.43
N ALA A 204 10.63 20.39 15.01
CA ALA A 204 10.10 21.00 13.80
C ALA A 204 10.22 22.53 13.85
N PHE A 205 9.85 23.12 14.99
CA PHE A 205 10.00 24.55 15.22
C PHE A 205 11.47 24.98 15.11
N LYS A 206 12.40 24.32 15.83
CA LYS A 206 13.84 24.65 15.84
C LYS A 206 14.47 24.60 14.45
N SER A 207 14.03 23.69 13.58
CA SER A 207 14.51 23.58 12.20
C SER A 207 14.20 24.81 11.32
N LYS A 208 13.11 25.53 11.62
CA LYS A 208 12.63 26.69 10.85
C LYS A 208 12.80 28.03 11.55
N VAL A 209 13.38 28.05 12.75
CA VAL A 209 13.67 29.31 13.48
C VAL A 209 14.68 30.14 12.67
N SER A 210 14.23 31.30 12.21
CA SER A 210 15.13 32.36 11.75
C SER A 210 15.72 33.06 12.99
N GLY A 211 16.93 33.63 12.88
CA GLY A 211 17.83 34.03 13.99
C GLY A 211 17.28 34.92 15.12
N LYS A 212 15.99 35.27 15.13
CA LYS A 212 15.24 35.91 16.22
C LYS A 212 14.40 34.96 17.08
N GLY A 213 14.43 33.63 16.87
CA GLY A 213 13.68 32.69 17.73
C GLY A 213 12.19 32.56 17.44
N GLN A 214 11.73 33.04 16.26
CA GLN A 214 10.32 33.07 15.85
C GLN A 214 10.18 32.51 14.43
N CYS A 215 9.03 31.91 14.13
CA CYS A 215 8.67 31.46 12.78
C CYS A 215 7.22 31.84 12.43
N THR A 216 6.91 32.01 11.14
CA THR A 216 5.53 32.24 10.69
C THR A 216 4.72 30.95 10.80
N PHE A 217 3.45 31.05 11.20
CA PHE A 217 2.57 29.88 11.30
C PHE A 217 2.45 29.13 9.96
N ALA A 218 2.30 29.83 8.84
CA ALA A 218 2.27 29.22 7.51
C ALA A 218 3.54 28.40 7.19
N ALA A 219 4.72 28.85 7.63
CA ALA A 219 5.98 28.12 7.43
C ALA A 219 6.09 26.89 8.35
N PHE A 220 5.49 26.97 9.54
CA PHE A 220 5.36 25.84 10.46
C PHE A 220 4.36 24.79 9.93
N ALA A 221 3.17 25.22 9.46
CA ALA A 221 2.16 24.36 8.85
C ALA A 221 2.67 23.67 7.57
N ASP A 222 3.46 24.36 6.73
CA ASP A 222 4.13 23.76 5.57
C ASP A 222 5.16 22.70 5.97
N LEU A 223 5.89 22.89 7.07
CA LEU A 223 6.82 21.89 7.57
C LEU A 223 6.10 20.66 8.13
N VAL A 224 5.07 20.88 8.94
CA VAL A 224 4.23 19.83 9.55
C VAL A 224 3.53 18.99 8.47
N SER A 225 2.93 19.64 7.47
CA SER A 225 2.26 18.95 6.36
C SER A 225 3.23 18.16 5.48
N LYS A 226 4.48 18.61 5.34
CA LYS A 226 5.54 17.87 4.64
C LYS A 226 6.11 16.71 5.45
N SER A 227 6.18 16.84 6.77
CA SER A 227 6.83 15.83 7.62
C SER A 227 5.99 14.58 7.89
N ARG A 228 4.66 14.66 7.75
CA ARG A 228 3.74 13.54 8.02
C ARG A 228 3.76 12.44 6.93
N HIS A 229 3.99 12.81 5.67
CA HIS A 229 3.85 11.89 4.52
C HIS A 229 5.17 11.50 3.85
N VAL A 230 6.31 11.91 4.40
CA VAL A 230 7.58 11.29 4.02
C VAL A 230 7.72 10.10 4.97
N ASP A 231 7.47 8.88 4.52
CA ASP A 231 7.50 7.60 5.27
C ASP A 231 8.84 7.26 5.98
N THR A 232 9.74 8.24 6.10
CA THR A 232 11.01 8.18 6.83
C THR A 232 11.37 9.52 7.49
N GLY A 233 10.48 10.52 7.44
CA GLY A 233 10.73 11.91 7.81
C GLY A 233 11.07 12.13 9.29
N PRO A 234 10.32 11.59 10.25
CA PRO A 234 10.68 11.68 11.68
C PRO A 234 12.01 10.99 11.99
N LEU A 235 12.28 9.84 11.37
CA LEU A 235 13.55 9.11 11.51
C LEU A 235 14.72 9.87 10.88
N VAL A 236 14.54 10.43 9.67
CA VAL A 236 15.55 11.23 8.95
C VAL A 236 15.78 12.56 9.66
N MET A 237 14.74 13.17 10.24
CA MET A 237 14.86 14.39 11.03
C MET A 237 15.53 14.12 12.38
N PHE A 238 15.22 12.99 13.04
CA PHE A 238 15.93 12.53 14.23
C PHE A 238 17.40 12.23 13.90
N MET A 239 17.68 11.51 12.81
CA MET A 239 19.04 11.26 12.32
C MET A 239 19.78 12.55 11.98
N ASN A 240 19.14 13.52 11.33
CA ASN A 240 19.74 14.81 11.00
C ASN A 240 20.02 15.66 12.25
N SER A 241 19.15 15.57 13.27
CA SER A 241 19.39 16.20 14.57
C SER A 241 20.59 15.57 15.29
N GLN A 242 20.65 14.24 15.36
CA GLN A 242 21.77 13.49 15.94
C GLN A 242 23.08 13.77 15.18
N LEU A 243 23.03 13.84 13.84
CA LEU A 243 24.16 14.24 13.00
C LEU A 243 24.59 15.68 13.25
N GLY A 244 23.66 16.59 13.51
CA GLY A 244 23.94 17.99 13.87
C GLY A 244 24.66 18.11 15.21
N GLU A 245 24.19 17.38 16.22
CA GLU A 245 24.81 17.30 17.54
C GLU A 245 26.22 16.69 17.47
N LEU A 246 26.38 15.54 16.80
CA LEU A 246 27.69 14.93 16.52
C LEU A 246 28.64 15.90 15.82
N ARG A 247 28.17 16.64 14.82
CA ARG A 247 29.00 17.60 14.09
C ARG A 247 29.45 18.74 15.00
N SER A 248 28.62 19.15 15.95
CA SER A 248 28.95 20.18 16.93
C SER A 248 29.98 19.70 17.97
N GLU A 249 29.86 18.46 18.46
CA GLU A 249 30.84 17.85 19.37
C GLU A 249 32.19 17.62 18.69
N VAL A 250 32.17 17.09 17.46
CA VAL A 250 33.39 16.90 16.66
C VAL A 250 34.08 18.25 16.39
N ALA A 251 33.30 19.31 16.15
CA ALA A 251 33.86 20.65 16.01
C ALA A 251 34.47 21.17 17.33
N GLY A 252 33.89 20.83 18.48
CA GLY A 252 34.44 21.11 19.81
C GLY A 252 35.74 20.38 20.09
N LEU A 253 35.78 19.07 19.86
CA LEU A 253 36.96 18.22 20.01
C LEU A 253 38.10 18.67 19.09
N ARG A 254 37.80 19.02 17.83
CA ARG A 254 38.80 19.53 16.88
C ARG A 254 39.45 20.83 17.36
N ARG A 255 38.72 21.69 18.08
CA ARG A 255 39.27 22.90 18.71
C ARG A 255 40.17 22.58 19.90
N GLN A 256 39.86 21.54 20.68
CA GLN A 256 40.69 21.10 21.79
C GLN A 256 41.99 20.42 21.31
N VAL A 257 41.92 19.58 20.27
CA VAL A 257 43.09 18.95 19.65
C VAL A 257 44.04 19.99 19.04
N LYS A 258 43.52 21.07 18.45
CA LYS A 258 44.35 22.19 17.98
C LYS A 258 45.04 22.99 19.09
N LYS A 259 44.56 22.88 20.34
CA LYS A 259 45.16 23.55 21.50
C LYS A 259 46.19 22.67 22.22
N LEU A 260 46.33 21.39 21.85
CA LEU A 260 47.37 20.52 22.37
C LEU A 260 48.71 20.86 21.67
N PRO A 261 49.78 21.18 22.43
CA PRO A 261 51.09 21.43 21.86
C PRO A 261 51.63 20.15 21.19
N ALA A 262 52.29 20.33 20.03
CA ALA A 262 52.83 19.24 19.23
C ALA A 262 53.75 18.31 20.06
N PRO A 263 53.74 16.98 19.80
CA PRO A 263 54.46 16.03 20.63
C PRO A 263 55.97 16.30 20.57
N THR A 264 56.53 16.58 21.75
CA THR A 264 57.95 16.84 21.95
C THR A 264 58.74 15.57 21.66
N ARG A 265 59.61 15.62 20.64
CA ARG A 265 60.49 14.55 20.20
C ARG A 265 61.39 14.12 21.38
N THR A 266 61.14 12.94 21.94
CA THR A 266 61.87 12.37 23.09
C THR A 266 63.30 12.04 22.68
N ARG A 267 64.27 12.75 23.26
CA ARG A 267 65.71 12.44 23.15
C ARG A 267 66.00 11.30 24.12
N ARG A 268 66.25 10.11 23.57
CA ARG A 268 66.71 8.91 24.27
C ARG A 268 68.20 9.10 24.60
N THR A 269 68.55 9.16 25.88
CA THR A 269 69.90 8.82 26.35
C THR A 269 69.75 7.86 27.53
N THR A 270 70.27 6.67 27.25
CA THR A 270 70.41 5.47 28.07
C THR A 270 71.30 5.72 29.29
N ALA A 271 70.80 5.42 30.49
CA ALA A 271 71.63 5.09 31.64
C ALA A 271 71.57 3.56 31.80
N SER A 272 72.67 2.91 31.49
CA SER A 272 72.90 1.47 31.68
C SER A 272 73.17 1.18 33.15
N SER A 273 72.54 0.11 33.62
CA SER A 273 72.78 -0.65 34.85
C SER A 273 74.25 -0.78 35.23
N ASP A 274 74.54 -0.72 36.54
CA ASP A 274 75.33 -1.74 37.23
C ASP A 274 75.21 -1.62 38.76
N GLY A 275 74.77 -2.71 39.40
CA GLY A 275 75.28 -3.15 40.71
C GLY A 275 74.48 -2.84 41.99
N GLU A 276 73.33 -3.50 42.21
CA GLU A 276 72.85 -3.78 43.57
C GLU A 276 72.17 -5.15 43.63
N GLU A 277 72.99 -6.20 43.74
CA GLU A 277 72.54 -7.55 44.08
C GLU A 277 73.26 -8.03 45.34
N ARG A 278 72.47 -8.51 46.31
CA ARG A 278 72.83 -9.32 47.49
C ARG A 278 73.43 -8.60 48.70
N LYS A 279 72.55 -8.26 49.67
CA LYS A 279 72.69 -8.67 51.09
C LYS A 279 71.32 -8.69 51.78
N ALA A 280 70.70 -9.87 51.85
CA ALA A 280 69.77 -10.26 52.91
C ALA A 280 69.62 -11.79 52.86
N GLU A 281 70.60 -12.50 53.43
CA GLU A 281 70.39 -13.85 53.95
C GLU A 281 70.63 -13.78 55.46
N GLU A 282 69.65 -14.33 56.15
CA GLU A 282 69.28 -14.18 57.53
C GLU A 282 70.02 -15.23 58.38
N LYS A 283 70.36 -14.86 59.62
CA LYS A 283 70.50 -15.85 60.69
C LYS A 283 69.10 -16.41 60.96
N ALA A 284 68.98 -17.74 60.80
CA ALA A 284 67.90 -18.65 61.21
C ALA A 284 66.90 -19.03 60.11
#